data_AF-A0A961WDP8-F1
#
_entry.id   AF-A0A961WDP8-F1
#
_cell.length_a   1.000
_cell.length_b   1.000
_cell.length_c   1.000
_cell.angle_alpha   90.00
_cell.angle_beta   90.00
_cell.angle_gamma   90.00
#
_symmetry.space_group_name_H-M   'P 1'
#
loop_
_entity.id
_entity.type
_entity.pdbx_description
1 polymer ?
#
loop_
_entity_poly.entity_id
_entity_poly.type
_entity_poly.pdbx_seq_one_letter_code
_entity_poly.pdbx_strand_id
1 'polypeptide(L)'
;MRRTGLKPTARRQPDKALISRPAPCRRSHQGVSLIRRAGWPAVRDDRYGGSRTMTDRPIWQMSAVDLAAAISSRKLTSTEVVTAALEQISAKNPSINAIVDDLADEALADAHELDRVLRDSGPVGPLHGVPVTIKENVDQTGRATPNGVVGYKDIVAPGDAPVVRNLKRAGSIVVGRTNTPEFSFRATTDNVLHGRTFNPWNDWASAGGSSGGASAAVMSGMCAIGHGNDIG
;
A
#
# COMPACT_ATOMS: atom_id res chain seq x y z
N MET A 1 21.77 41.69 -58.37
CA MET A 1 21.08 42.69 -57.53
C MET A 1 21.09 42.23 -56.08
N ARG A 2 21.63 43.10 -55.22
CA ARG A 2 21.83 43.15 -53.76
C ARG A 2 21.28 42.00 -52.88
N ARG A 3 22.20 41.23 -52.29
CA ARG A 3 22.01 40.50 -51.01
C ARG A 3 22.23 41.49 -49.87
N THR A 4 21.19 41.81 -49.10
CA THR A 4 21.29 42.66 -47.90
C THR A 4 21.68 41.82 -46.69
N GLY A 5 22.87 42.07 -46.15
CA GLY A 5 23.38 41.44 -44.95
C GLY A 5 22.68 41.97 -43.69
N LEU A 6 22.16 41.05 -42.88
CA LEU A 6 21.74 41.31 -41.50
C LEU A 6 22.99 41.30 -40.60
N LYS A 7 23.28 42.44 -39.98
CA LYS A 7 24.31 42.58 -38.94
C LYS A 7 23.85 41.90 -37.64
N PRO A 8 24.73 41.20 -36.89
CA PRO A 8 24.38 40.66 -35.58
C PRO A 8 24.26 41.80 -34.56
N THR A 9 23.11 41.90 -33.90
CA THR A 9 22.90 42.82 -32.77
C THR A 9 23.64 42.30 -31.53
N ALA A 10 24.46 43.17 -30.93
CA ALA A 10 25.21 42.90 -29.72
C ALA A 10 24.30 42.47 -28.55
N ARG A 11 24.67 41.39 -27.86
CA ARG A 11 24.04 40.96 -26.60
C ARG A 11 24.32 42.01 -25.52
N ARG A 12 23.25 42.63 -24.98
CA ARG A 12 23.34 43.39 -23.73
C ARG A 12 23.58 42.41 -22.57
N GLN A 13 24.66 42.61 -21.83
CA GLN A 13 24.83 42.02 -20.50
C GLN A 13 23.80 42.62 -19.54
N PRO A 14 23.12 41.82 -18.69
CA PRO A 14 22.35 42.38 -17.61
C PRO A 14 23.27 42.90 -16.49
N ASP A 15 22.93 44.06 -15.96
CA ASP A 15 23.63 44.73 -14.86
C ASP A 15 23.75 43.82 -13.63
N LYS A 16 24.96 43.75 -13.07
CA LYS A 16 25.22 43.09 -11.78
C LYS A 16 24.62 43.92 -10.66
N ALA A 17 23.38 43.62 -10.28
CA ALA A 17 22.83 44.10 -9.02
C ALA A 17 23.62 43.46 -7.85
N LEU A 18 24.30 44.31 -7.08
CA LEU A 18 24.94 43.96 -5.82
C LEU A 18 23.87 43.53 -4.81
N ILE A 19 23.73 42.22 -4.61
CA ILE A 19 22.98 41.68 -3.47
C ILE A 19 23.88 41.83 -2.23
N SER A 20 23.61 42.84 -1.41
CA SER A 20 24.21 42.96 -0.09
C SER A 20 23.71 41.82 0.80
N ARG A 21 24.63 41.09 1.41
CA ARG A 21 24.32 40.04 2.40
C ARG A 21 23.76 40.71 3.66
N PRO A 22 22.62 40.29 4.23
CA PRO A 22 22.19 40.80 5.52
C PRO A 22 23.14 40.32 6.61
N ALA A 23 23.42 41.19 7.58
CA ALA A 23 24.27 40.91 8.74
C ALA A 23 23.71 39.75 9.59
N PRO A 24 24.56 38.94 10.25
CA PRO A 24 24.09 37.87 11.10
C PRO A 24 23.39 38.44 12.33
N CYS A 25 22.12 38.07 12.51
CA CYS A 25 21.35 38.39 13.70
C CYS A 25 21.92 37.60 14.89
N ARG A 26 22.71 38.26 15.75
CA ARG A 26 23.05 37.75 17.09
C ARG A 26 21.78 37.83 17.94
N ARG A 27 21.12 36.68 18.17
CA ARG A 27 20.14 36.57 19.26
C ARG A 27 20.82 35.98 20.49
N SER A 28 20.73 36.75 21.56
CA SER A 28 21.16 36.42 22.91
C SER A 28 20.44 35.16 23.42
N HIS A 29 21.22 34.24 24.00
CA HIS A 29 20.70 33.18 24.84
C HIS A 29 20.21 33.77 26.16
N GLN A 30 18.91 34.00 26.28
CA GLN A 30 18.26 34.06 27.59
C GLN A 30 16.90 33.33 27.54
N GLY A 31 16.79 32.29 28.37
CA GLY A 31 15.54 31.82 28.94
C GLY A 31 14.59 31.03 28.04
N VAL A 32 14.87 29.76 27.78
CA VAL A 32 13.79 28.78 27.54
C VAL A 32 13.51 28.08 28.87
N SER A 33 12.52 28.61 29.59
CA SER A 33 11.90 27.94 30.73
C SER A 33 11.42 26.54 30.30
N LEU A 34 11.75 25.53 31.10
CA LEU A 34 11.37 24.14 30.89
C LEU A 34 9.84 24.02 30.79
N ILE A 35 9.31 23.90 29.58
CA ILE A 35 8.02 23.23 29.37
C ILE A 35 8.29 21.76 29.68
N ARG A 36 7.84 21.33 30.86
CA ARG A 36 7.81 19.92 31.25
C ARG A 36 7.15 19.13 30.12
N ARG A 37 7.91 18.22 29.50
CA ARG A 37 7.35 17.16 28.66
C ARG A 37 6.35 16.40 29.52
N ALA A 38 5.06 16.58 29.26
CA ALA A 38 4.07 15.61 29.68
C ALA A 38 4.45 14.31 28.99
N GLY A 39 5.08 13.40 29.75
CA GLY A 39 5.45 12.09 29.25
C GLY A 39 4.20 11.42 28.71
N TRP A 40 4.24 10.97 27.45
CA TRP A 40 3.30 9.96 27.01
C TRP A 40 3.41 8.80 28.00
N PRO A 41 2.29 8.29 28.56
CA PRO A 41 2.35 7.05 29.30
C PRO A 41 2.91 6.02 28.34
N ALA A 42 4.05 5.41 28.70
CA ALA A 42 4.50 4.21 28.04
C ALA A 42 3.34 3.23 28.15
N VAL A 43 2.64 2.98 27.05
CA VAL A 43 1.72 1.86 26.95
C VAL A 43 2.62 0.65 27.06
N ARG A 44 2.76 0.12 28.27
CA ARG A 44 3.23 -1.23 28.48
C ARG A 44 2.14 -2.11 27.88
N ASP A 45 2.34 -2.49 26.63
CA ASP A 45 1.52 -3.51 26.00
C ASP A 45 1.93 -4.86 26.60
N ASP A 46 1.39 -5.17 27.78
CA ASP A 46 1.60 -6.46 28.46
C ASP A 46 1.02 -7.64 27.65
N ARG A 47 0.44 -7.41 26.46
CA ARG A 47 -0.10 -8.46 25.57
C ARG A 47 0.97 -9.22 24.76
N TYR A 48 2.24 -8.80 24.82
CA TYR A 48 3.37 -9.51 24.17
C TYR A 48 4.21 -10.38 25.13
N GLY A 49 3.81 -10.50 26.40
CA GLY A 49 4.54 -11.26 27.44
C GLY A 49 4.07 -12.71 27.67
N GLY A 50 3.17 -13.24 26.84
CA GLY A 50 2.66 -14.60 26.96
C GLY A 50 2.80 -15.35 25.64
N SER A 51 3.38 -16.55 25.68
CA SER A 51 3.41 -17.49 24.57
C SER A 51 1.98 -17.93 24.21
N ARG A 52 1.22 -17.10 23.46
CA ARG A 52 0.00 -17.54 22.78
C ARG A 52 0.40 -18.54 21.73
N THR A 53 -0.13 -19.75 21.84
CA THR A 53 0.03 -20.77 20.80
C THR A 53 -0.59 -20.25 19.50
N MET A 54 -0.06 -20.63 18.33
CA MET A 54 -0.57 -20.20 17.00
C MET A 54 -2.09 -20.36 16.86
N THR A 55 -2.70 -21.29 17.60
CA THR A 55 -4.13 -21.63 17.59
C THR A 55 -5.04 -20.65 18.31
N ASP A 56 -4.52 -19.69 19.09
CA ASP A 56 -5.37 -18.76 19.87
C ASP A 56 -5.78 -17.49 19.10
N ARG A 57 -5.24 -17.25 17.90
CA ARG A 57 -5.56 -16.07 17.08
C ARG A 57 -6.49 -16.46 15.93
N PRO A 58 -7.52 -15.65 15.60
CA PRO A 58 -8.26 -15.81 14.36
C PRO A 58 -7.32 -15.81 13.15
N ILE A 59 -7.63 -16.60 12.12
CA ILE A 59 -6.78 -16.76 10.92
C ILE A 59 -6.38 -15.42 10.30
N TRP A 60 -7.32 -14.48 10.19
CA TRP A 60 -7.09 -13.15 9.63
C TRP A 60 -6.11 -12.27 10.43
N GLN A 61 -5.80 -12.63 11.69
CA GLN A 61 -4.81 -11.95 12.54
C GLN A 61 -3.42 -12.60 12.49
N MET A 62 -3.26 -13.72 11.80
CA MET A 62 -1.98 -14.41 11.71
C MET A 62 -1.03 -13.64 10.78
N SER A 63 0.27 -13.69 11.08
CA SER A 63 1.27 -13.08 10.19
C SER A 63 1.41 -13.89 8.89
N ALA A 64 1.93 -13.27 7.82
CA ALA A 64 2.21 -13.97 6.57
C ALA A 64 3.15 -15.18 6.78
N VAL A 65 4.11 -15.09 7.71
CA VAL A 65 5.03 -16.17 8.04
C VAL A 65 4.29 -17.33 8.72
N ASP A 66 3.42 -17.03 9.69
CA ASP A 66 2.64 -18.05 10.39
C ASP A 66 1.64 -18.73 9.43
N LEU A 67 1.01 -17.96 8.54
CA LEU A 67 0.12 -18.49 7.52
C LEU A 67 0.86 -19.43 6.57
N ALA A 68 1.99 -18.99 5.99
CA ALA A 68 2.80 -19.83 5.10
C ALA A 68 3.28 -21.12 5.79
N ALA A 69 3.68 -21.03 7.07
CA ALA A 69 4.08 -22.19 7.86
C ALA A 69 2.90 -23.14 8.16
N ALA A 70 1.73 -22.59 8.50
CA ALA A 70 0.52 -23.37 8.77
C ALA A 70 0.02 -24.08 7.50
N ILE A 71 0.05 -23.40 6.35
CA ILE A 71 -0.33 -23.96 5.05
C ILE A 71 0.66 -25.05 4.62
N SER A 72 1.96 -24.75 4.63
CA SER A 72 2.98 -25.73 4.21
C SER A 72 3.02 -26.99 5.09
N SER A 73 2.71 -26.85 6.39
CA SER A 73 2.56 -27.98 7.31
C SER A 73 1.17 -28.63 7.30
N ARG A 74 0.28 -28.19 6.41
CA ARG A 74 -1.10 -28.70 6.21
C ARG A 74 -1.99 -28.60 7.44
N LYS A 75 -1.68 -27.65 8.35
CA LYS A 75 -2.53 -27.31 9.50
C LYS A 75 -3.70 -26.42 9.11
N LEU A 76 -3.51 -25.63 8.06
CA LEU A 76 -4.53 -24.85 7.37
C LEU A 76 -4.40 -25.11 5.87
N THR A 77 -5.49 -24.87 5.15
CA THR A 77 -5.52 -24.81 3.69
C THR A 77 -5.46 -23.36 3.22
N SER A 78 -5.00 -23.16 1.99
CA SER A 78 -5.06 -21.85 1.31
C SER A 78 -6.51 -21.39 1.20
N THR A 79 -7.44 -22.31 0.93
CA THR A 79 -8.89 -22.03 0.88
C THR A 79 -9.39 -21.45 2.21
N GLU A 80 -9.08 -22.07 3.35
CA GLU A 80 -9.48 -21.56 4.68
C GLU A 80 -8.89 -20.16 4.95
N VAL A 81 -7.62 -19.97 4.59
CA VAL A 81 -6.92 -18.69 4.81
C VAL A 81 -7.48 -17.57 3.94
N VAL A 82 -7.71 -17.82 2.65
CA VAL A 82 -8.32 -16.83 1.74
C VAL A 82 -9.76 -16.55 2.13
N THR A 83 -10.54 -17.57 2.49
CA THR A 83 -11.93 -17.39 2.96
C THR A 83 -11.96 -16.45 4.16
N ALA A 84 -11.09 -16.64 5.15
CA ALA A 84 -11.03 -15.76 6.33
C ALA A 84 -10.67 -14.30 5.97
N ALA A 85 -9.82 -14.09 4.95
CA ALA A 85 -9.49 -12.76 4.46
C ALA A 85 -10.67 -12.10 3.72
N LEU A 86 -11.36 -12.85 2.86
CA LEU A 86 -12.54 -12.38 2.13
C LEU A 86 -13.71 -12.05 3.07
N GLU A 87 -13.90 -12.84 4.13
CA GLU A 87 -14.85 -12.53 5.20
C GLU A 87 -14.52 -11.20 5.90
N GLN A 88 -13.23 -10.92 6.16
CA GLN A 88 -12.82 -9.60 6.68
C GLN A 88 -13.05 -8.47 5.68
N ILE A 89 -12.77 -8.69 4.39
CA ILE A 89 -13.06 -7.70 3.34
C ILE A 89 -14.56 -7.38 3.33
N SER A 90 -15.43 -8.39 3.27
CA SER A 90 -16.87 -8.20 3.29
C SER A 90 -17.33 -7.47 4.55
N ALA A 91 -16.79 -7.81 5.72
CA ALA A 91 -17.20 -7.22 6.99
C ALA A 91 -16.68 -5.78 7.22
N LYS A 92 -15.50 -5.43 6.71
CA LYS A 92 -14.80 -4.19 7.07
C LYS A 92 -14.68 -3.19 5.93
N ASN A 93 -14.59 -3.66 4.68
CA ASN A 93 -14.33 -2.78 3.54
C ASN A 93 -15.46 -1.77 3.29
N PRO A 94 -16.76 -2.07 3.50
CA PRO A 94 -17.82 -1.08 3.29
C PRO A 94 -17.64 0.23 4.07
N SER A 95 -17.06 0.18 5.28
CA SER A 95 -16.78 1.37 6.10
C SER A 95 -15.39 1.98 5.87
N ILE A 96 -14.46 1.24 5.27
CA ILE A 96 -13.04 1.62 5.17
C ILE A 96 -12.67 2.06 3.75
N ASN A 97 -13.29 1.46 2.73
CA ASN A 97 -13.02 1.71 1.32
C ASN A 97 -11.53 1.57 0.97
N ALA A 98 -10.92 0.47 1.42
CA ALA A 98 -9.51 0.15 1.16
C ALA A 98 -9.34 -0.63 -0.14
N ILE A 99 -10.22 -1.60 -0.40
CA ILE A 99 -10.27 -2.42 -1.61
C ILE A 99 -11.28 -1.82 -2.58
N VAL A 100 -10.86 -1.54 -3.81
CA VAL A 100 -11.67 -0.87 -4.86
C VAL A 100 -11.91 -1.75 -6.09
N ASP A 101 -11.17 -2.85 -6.20
CA ASP A 101 -11.37 -3.92 -7.16
C ASP A 101 -11.35 -5.22 -6.36
N ASP A 102 -12.49 -5.89 -6.27
CA ASP A 102 -12.67 -7.14 -5.53
C ASP A 102 -12.30 -8.32 -6.43
N LEU A 103 -11.56 -9.28 -5.87
CA LEU A 103 -11.09 -10.49 -6.56
C LEU A 103 -11.52 -11.76 -5.82
N ALA A 104 -12.60 -11.72 -5.04
CA ALA A 104 -13.06 -12.85 -4.23
C ALA A 104 -13.17 -14.17 -5.01
N ASP A 105 -13.82 -14.16 -6.17
CA ASP A 105 -14.05 -15.36 -6.97
C ASP A 105 -12.73 -15.91 -7.53
N GLU A 106 -11.87 -15.06 -8.09
CA GLU A 106 -10.56 -15.50 -8.58
C GLU A 106 -9.65 -15.97 -7.44
N ALA A 107 -9.67 -15.28 -6.31
CA ALA A 107 -8.86 -15.63 -5.15
C ALA A 107 -9.26 -17.00 -4.57
N LEU A 108 -10.55 -17.31 -4.51
CA LEU A 108 -11.02 -18.64 -4.09
C LEU A 108 -10.63 -19.73 -5.10
N ALA A 109 -10.75 -19.46 -6.40
CA ALA A 109 -10.31 -20.38 -7.43
C ALA A 109 -8.80 -20.67 -7.34
N ASP A 110 -7.98 -19.63 -7.18
CA ASP A 110 -6.54 -19.74 -6.97
C ASP A 110 -6.20 -20.51 -5.68
N ALA A 111 -6.97 -20.30 -4.61
CA ALA A 111 -6.78 -21.00 -3.34
C ALA A 111 -7.04 -22.51 -3.48
N HIS A 112 -8.13 -22.89 -4.13
CA HIS A 112 -8.45 -24.29 -4.41
C HIS A 112 -7.37 -24.96 -5.26
N GLU A 113 -6.86 -24.27 -6.28
CA GLU A 113 -5.78 -24.78 -7.12
C GLU A 113 -4.47 -24.93 -6.32
N LEU A 114 -4.11 -23.96 -5.49
CA LEU A 114 -2.91 -24.04 -4.66
C LEU A 114 -3.00 -25.13 -3.58
N ASP A 115 -4.19 -25.45 -3.07
CA ASP A 115 -4.40 -26.60 -2.19
C ASP A 115 -4.19 -27.93 -2.93
N ARG A 116 -4.65 -28.01 -4.18
CA ARG A 116 -4.39 -29.15 -5.07
C ARG A 116 -2.89 -29.31 -5.33
N VAL A 117 -2.20 -28.23 -5.70
CA VAL A 117 -0.76 -28.22 -5.96
C VAL A 117 0.04 -28.58 -4.71
N LEU A 118 -0.32 -28.06 -3.53
CA LEU A 118 0.36 -28.39 -2.28
C LEU A 118 0.28 -29.89 -1.97
N ARG A 119 -0.88 -30.50 -2.22
CA ARG A 119 -1.07 -31.94 -2.02
C ARG A 119 -0.19 -32.76 -2.96
N ASP A 120 -0.15 -32.37 -4.23
CA ASP A 120 0.43 -33.16 -5.32
C ASP A 120 1.95 -32.94 -5.48
N SER A 121 2.46 -31.73 -5.20
CA SER A 121 3.86 -31.33 -5.52
C SER A 121 4.54 -30.52 -4.42
N GLY A 122 3.85 -30.21 -3.33
CA GLY A 122 4.37 -29.34 -2.27
C GLY A 122 4.17 -27.84 -2.57
N PRO A 123 4.69 -26.95 -1.71
CA PRO A 123 4.49 -25.52 -1.86
C PRO A 123 5.20 -24.97 -3.11
N VAL A 124 4.52 -24.10 -3.85
CA VAL A 124 5.04 -23.40 -5.05
C VAL A 124 6.17 -22.44 -4.68
N GLY A 125 6.09 -21.83 -3.50
CA GLY A 125 7.06 -20.83 -3.05
C GLY A 125 6.85 -20.40 -1.60
N PRO A 126 7.61 -19.40 -1.13
CA PRO A 126 7.63 -19.00 0.28
C PRO A 126 6.34 -18.33 0.76
N LEU A 127 5.45 -17.92 -0.15
CA LEU A 127 4.17 -17.28 0.15
C LEU A 127 2.98 -18.13 -0.30
N HIS A 128 3.16 -19.45 -0.48
CA HIS A 128 2.11 -20.37 -0.94
C HIS A 128 0.82 -20.20 -0.15
N GLY A 129 -0.25 -19.77 -0.82
CA GLY A 129 -1.60 -19.57 -0.27
C GLY A 129 -1.78 -18.32 0.59
N VAL A 130 -0.76 -17.45 0.73
CA VAL A 130 -0.84 -16.25 1.56
C VAL A 130 -1.63 -15.15 0.83
N PRO A 131 -2.67 -14.56 1.46
CA PRO A 131 -3.49 -13.51 0.84
C PRO A 131 -2.77 -12.16 0.85
N VAL A 132 -2.72 -11.53 -0.32
CA VAL A 132 -2.07 -10.23 -0.53
C VAL A 132 -2.98 -9.27 -1.28
N THR A 133 -2.72 -7.97 -1.16
CA THR A 133 -3.40 -6.95 -1.96
C THR A 133 -2.41 -6.17 -2.81
N ILE A 134 -2.85 -5.70 -3.98
CA ILE A 134 -2.04 -4.93 -4.91
C ILE A 134 -2.59 -3.52 -5.06
N LYS A 135 -1.78 -2.50 -4.82
CA LYS A 135 -2.16 -1.11 -5.10
C LYS A 135 -2.57 -0.91 -6.56
N GLU A 136 -3.69 -0.23 -6.78
CA GLU A 136 -4.32 -0.12 -8.10
C GLU A 136 -3.52 0.65 -9.17
N ASN A 137 -2.42 1.30 -8.78
CA ASN A 137 -1.49 1.94 -9.70
C ASN A 137 -0.46 0.97 -10.30
N VAL A 138 -0.55 -0.33 -9.99
CA VAL A 138 0.33 -1.36 -10.51
C VAL A 138 -0.44 -2.28 -11.45
N ASP A 139 0.15 -2.52 -12.61
CA ASP A 139 -0.43 -3.38 -13.65
C ASP A 139 -0.62 -4.83 -13.18
N GLN A 140 -1.84 -5.32 -13.36
CA GLN A 140 -2.26 -6.69 -13.12
C GLN A 140 -3.12 -7.16 -14.30
N THR A 141 -2.74 -8.29 -14.88
CA THR A 141 -3.36 -8.90 -16.07
C THR A 141 -4.87 -9.00 -15.91
N GLY A 142 -5.60 -8.53 -16.92
CA GLY A 142 -7.07 -8.56 -16.95
C GLY A 142 -7.75 -7.49 -16.11
N ARG A 143 -7.01 -6.57 -15.48
CA ARG A 143 -7.55 -5.49 -14.65
C ARG A 143 -7.16 -4.13 -15.18
N ALA A 144 -8.01 -3.12 -14.98
CA ALA A 144 -7.71 -1.74 -15.34
C ALA A 144 -6.69 -1.12 -14.38
N THR A 145 -5.80 -0.24 -14.83
CA THR A 145 -4.83 0.47 -13.97
C THR A 145 -5.15 1.97 -13.90
N PRO A 146 -6.24 2.36 -13.21
CA PRO A 146 -6.77 3.72 -13.28
C PRO A 146 -5.92 4.76 -12.55
N ASN A 147 -5.04 4.36 -11.62
CA ASN A 147 -4.29 5.30 -10.78
C ASN A 147 -5.20 6.28 -9.99
N GLY A 148 -6.43 5.89 -9.66
CA GLY A 148 -7.44 6.77 -9.06
C GLY A 148 -8.03 7.83 -10.00
N VAL A 149 -7.65 7.83 -11.29
CA VAL A 149 -8.04 8.84 -12.29
C VAL A 149 -9.22 8.32 -13.12
N VAL A 150 -10.31 9.09 -13.14
CA VAL A 150 -11.56 8.71 -13.84
C VAL A 150 -11.33 8.40 -15.33
N GLY A 151 -10.48 9.18 -16.00
CA GLY A 151 -10.16 8.98 -17.42
C GLY A 151 -9.42 7.67 -17.73
N TYR A 152 -8.84 7.01 -16.72
CA TYR A 152 -8.07 5.77 -16.88
C TYR A 152 -8.82 4.52 -16.39
N LYS A 153 -10.08 4.67 -15.96
CA LYS A 153 -10.90 3.59 -15.37
C LYS A 153 -11.03 2.33 -16.23
N ASP A 154 -10.95 2.47 -17.55
CA ASP A 154 -11.13 1.38 -18.52
C ASP A 154 -9.81 0.96 -19.21
N ILE A 155 -8.66 1.50 -18.78
CA ILE A 155 -7.35 1.15 -19.36
C ILE A 155 -6.86 -0.16 -18.74
N VAL A 156 -7.13 -1.26 -19.43
CA VAL A 156 -6.72 -2.61 -19.03
C VAL A 156 -5.20 -2.79 -19.17
N ALA A 157 -4.57 -3.33 -18.12
CA ALA A 157 -3.15 -3.62 -18.12
C ALA A 157 -2.77 -4.65 -19.20
N PRO A 158 -1.66 -4.45 -19.93
CA PRO A 158 -1.20 -5.39 -20.95
C PRO A 158 -0.66 -6.70 -20.35
N GLY A 159 -0.39 -6.74 -19.04
CA GLY A 159 0.06 -7.91 -18.31
C GLY A 159 0.50 -7.54 -16.89
N ASP A 160 0.97 -8.52 -16.14
CA ASP A 160 1.42 -8.32 -14.77
C ASP A 160 2.75 -7.54 -14.71
N ALA A 161 2.78 -6.48 -13.90
CA ALA A 161 4.02 -5.81 -13.52
C ALA A 161 5.00 -6.82 -12.85
N PRO A 162 6.32 -6.58 -12.89
CA PRO A 162 7.31 -7.49 -12.30
C PRO A 162 7.03 -7.88 -10.84
N VAL A 163 6.55 -6.93 -10.02
CA VAL A 163 6.21 -7.21 -8.61
C VAL A 163 5.02 -8.15 -8.47
N VAL A 164 3.97 -7.97 -9.28
CA VAL A 164 2.79 -8.85 -9.29
C VAL A 164 3.18 -10.25 -9.75
N ARG A 165 4.00 -10.36 -10.82
CA ARG A 165 4.54 -11.65 -11.27
C ARG A 165 5.35 -12.34 -10.18
N ASN A 166 6.19 -11.61 -9.46
CA ASN A 166 7.01 -12.18 -8.40
C ASN A 166 6.18 -12.66 -7.21
N LEU A 167 5.16 -11.90 -6.82
CA LEU A 167 4.22 -12.29 -5.76
C LEU A 167 3.45 -13.57 -6.15
N LYS A 168 2.90 -13.64 -7.36
CA LYS A 168 2.22 -14.84 -7.87
C LYS A 168 3.17 -16.04 -7.96
N ARG A 169 4.39 -15.84 -8.47
CA ARG A 169 5.43 -16.90 -8.53
C ARG A 169 5.87 -17.38 -7.15
N ALA A 170 5.78 -16.54 -6.11
CA ALA A 170 6.03 -16.94 -4.73
C ALA A 170 4.87 -17.75 -4.13
N GLY A 171 3.76 -17.91 -4.86
CA GLY A 171 2.57 -18.65 -4.44
C GLY A 171 1.54 -17.82 -3.67
N SER A 172 1.67 -16.49 -3.63
CA SER A 172 0.66 -15.63 -2.98
C SER A 172 -0.61 -15.49 -3.83
N ILE A 173 -1.73 -15.23 -3.16
CA ILE A 173 -3.05 -15.07 -3.77
C ILE A 173 -3.48 -13.61 -3.65
N VAL A 174 -3.82 -12.96 -4.76
CA VAL A 174 -4.28 -11.56 -4.75
C VAL A 174 -5.77 -11.54 -4.45
N VAL A 175 -6.16 -11.04 -3.27
CA VAL A 175 -7.56 -11.02 -2.82
C VAL A 175 -8.31 -9.73 -3.18
N GLY A 176 -7.60 -8.73 -3.67
CA GLY A 176 -8.17 -7.42 -3.98
C GLY A 176 -7.12 -6.42 -4.40
N ARG A 177 -7.56 -5.33 -5.04
CA ARG A 177 -6.70 -4.17 -5.30
C ARG A 177 -7.08 -2.96 -4.49
N THR A 178 -6.05 -2.27 -3.99
CA THR A 178 -6.21 -1.21 -3.00
C THR A 178 -6.24 0.18 -3.62
N ASN A 179 -7.04 1.05 -3.00
CA ASN A 179 -7.23 2.44 -3.39
C ASN A 179 -5.94 3.27 -3.31
N THR A 180 -5.86 4.33 -4.11
CA THR A 180 -4.76 5.30 -4.12
C THR A 180 -5.26 6.72 -4.44
N PRO A 181 -4.63 7.82 -3.98
CA PRO A 181 -4.95 9.13 -4.53
C PRO A 181 -4.54 9.22 -6.00
N GLU A 182 -5.13 10.16 -6.73
CA GLU A 182 -4.83 10.38 -8.15
C GLU A 182 -3.31 10.46 -8.41
N PHE A 183 -2.84 9.62 -9.33
CA PHE A 183 -1.42 9.46 -9.70
C PHE A 183 -0.48 9.12 -8.53
N SER A 184 -1.01 8.74 -7.37
CA SER A 184 -0.25 8.58 -6.14
C SER A 184 0.47 9.84 -5.63
N PHE A 185 0.02 11.04 -6.03
CA PHE A 185 0.65 12.32 -5.67
C PHE A 185 -0.04 13.02 -4.48
N ARG A 186 -0.37 12.27 -3.42
CA ARG A 186 -0.94 12.82 -2.18
C ARG A 186 -0.63 11.95 -0.97
N ALA A 187 -0.46 12.59 0.19
CA ALA A 187 -0.25 11.93 1.49
C ALA A 187 -1.57 11.49 2.18
N THR A 188 -2.70 11.60 1.48
CA THR A 188 -4.01 11.09 1.90
C THR A 188 -4.60 10.30 0.73
N THR A 189 -5.34 9.23 1.04
CA THR A 189 -5.92 8.35 0.02
C THR A 189 -7.37 8.71 -0.23
N ASP A 190 -7.58 9.59 -1.21
CA ASP A 190 -8.86 10.02 -1.72
C ASP A 190 -8.76 10.37 -3.20
N ASN A 191 -9.77 10.00 -3.97
CA ASN A 191 -9.90 10.34 -5.39
C ASN A 191 -11.39 10.39 -5.80
N VAL A 192 -11.67 10.92 -6.99
CA VAL A 192 -13.04 11.06 -7.51
C VAL A 192 -13.64 9.71 -7.95
N LEU A 193 -12.81 8.77 -8.41
CA LEU A 193 -13.26 7.50 -8.98
C LEU A 193 -13.87 6.56 -7.93
N HIS A 194 -13.19 6.42 -6.79
CA HIS A 194 -13.49 5.46 -5.72
C HIS A 194 -13.84 6.13 -4.39
N GLY A 195 -13.59 7.44 -4.26
CA GLY A 195 -13.77 8.16 -3.01
C GLY A 195 -12.60 8.00 -2.03
N ARG A 196 -12.86 8.35 -0.77
CA ARG A 196 -11.87 8.36 0.32
C ARG A 196 -11.73 6.98 0.97
N THR A 197 -10.49 6.58 1.26
CA THR A 197 -10.19 5.51 2.22
C THR A 197 -10.13 6.07 3.64
N PHE A 198 -10.79 5.39 4.58
CA PHE A 198 -10.82 5.76 5.99
C PHE A 198 -9.78 4.98 6.79
N ASN A 199 -9.30 5.58 7.89
CA ASN A 199 -8.33 4.92 8.75
C ASN A 199 -9.05 3.91 9.67
N PRO A 200 -8.61 2.64 9.72
CA PRO A 200 -9.27 1.60 10.55
C PRO A 200 -9.30 1.89 12.05
N TRP A 201 -8.40 2.73 12.57
CA TRP A 201 -8.38 3.10 13.99
C TRP A 201 -9.44 4.15 14.35
N ASN A 202 -9.70 5.11 13.45
CA ASN A 202 -10.69 6.17 13.62
C ASN A 202 -10.91 6.92 12.30
N ASP A 203 -12.10 7.47 12.08
CA ASP A 203 -12.49 8.17 10.86
C ASP A 203 -11.99 9.62 10.77
N TRP A 204 -11.63 10.24 11.90
CA TRP A 204 -11.07 11.60 11.95
C TRP A 204 -9.62 11.68 11.45
N ALA A 205 -8.89 10.58 11.43
CA ALA A 205 -7.55 10.51 10.84
C ALA A 205 -7.56 10.13 9.36
N SER A 206 -6.51 10.55 8.66
CA SER A 206 -6.20 10.05 7.32
C SER A 206 -5.74 8.59 7.39
N ALA A 207 -6.07 7.79 6.36
CA ALA A 207 -5.45 6.48 6.13
C ALA A 207 -3.97 6.60 5.65
N GLY A 208 -3.46 7.82 5.52
CA GLY A 208 -2.17 8.11 4.90
C GLY A 208 -2.25 8.04 3.39
N GLY A 209 -1.09 8.16 2.74
CA GLY A 209 -0.98 8.15 1.30
C GLY A 209 0.48 8.12 0.86
N SER A 210 0.76 7.71 -0.36
CA SER A 210 -0.24 7.38 -1.38
C SER A 210 -0.76 5.94 -1.33
N SER A 211 -0.19 5.09 -0.47
CA SER A 211 -0.54 3.68 -0.31
C SER A 211 -1.49 3.43 0.88
N GLY A 212 -2.39 4.38 1.19
CA GLY A 212 -3.26 4.30 2.37
C GLY A 212 -4.29 3.18 2.30
N GLY A 213 -4.78 2.83 1.09
CA GLY A 213 -5.61 1.65 0.89
C GLY A 213 -4.91 0.36 1.31
N ALA A 214 -3.64 0.19 0.91
CA ALA A 214 -2.83 -0.97 1.30
C ALA A 214 -2.60 -1.04 2.82
N SER A 215 -2.24 0.08 3.44
CA SER A 215 -2.07 0.17 4.89
C SER A 215 -3.37 -0.17 5.63
N ALA A 216 -4.49 0.41 5.20
CA ALA A 216 -5.79 0.18 5.82
C ALA A 216 -6.26 -1.28 5.68
N ALA A 217 -5.99 -1.92 4.53
CA ALA A 217 -6.31 -3.33 4.30
C ALA A 217 -5.53 -4.25 5.24
N VAL A 218 -4.22 -4.05 5.38
CA VAL A 218 -3.38 -4.83 6.31
C VAL A 218 -3.80 -4.61 7.76
N MET A 219 -3.98 -3.35 8.16
CA MET A 219 -4.40 -2.99 9.53
C MET A 219 -5.76 -3.59 9.92
N SER A 220 -6.63 -3.79 8.94
CA SER A 220 -7.98 -4.35 9.14
C SER A 220 -8.05 -5.87 8.97
N GLY A 221 -6.92 -6.54 8.70
CA GLY A 221 -6.89 -7.99 8.51
C GLY A 221 -7.51 -8.49 7.21
N MET A 222 -7.71 -7.60 6.22
CA MET A 222 -8.22 -7.97 4.89
C MET A 222 -7.17 -8.74 4.07
N CYS A 223 -5.90 -8.61 4.42
CA CYS A 223 -4.79 -9.34 3.82
C CYS A 223 -3.61 -9.42 4.80
N ALA A 224 -2.70 -10.36 4.57
CA ALA A 224 -1.50 -10.50 5.38
C ALA A 224 -0.36 -9.56 4.91
N ILE A 225 -0.34 -9.24 3.61
CA ILE A 225 0.64 -8.33 3.00
C ILE A 225 -0.09 -7.38 2.04
N GLY A 226 0.11 -6.07 2.21
CA GLY A 226 -0.35 -5.05 1.29
C GLY A 226 0.81 -4.50 0.49
N HIS A 227 0.76 -4.61 -0.85
CA HIS A 227 1.74 -3.95 -1.71
C HIS A 227 1.44 -2.46 -1.81
N GLY A 228 2.48 -1.64 -1.67
CA GLY A 228 2.46 -0.20 -1.93
C GLY A 228 3.73 0.24 -2.66
N ASN A 229 3.75 1.50 -3.05
CA ASN A 229 4.96 2.17 -3.54
C ASN A 229 5.18 3.47 -2.77
N ASP A 230 6.42 3.93 -2.79
CA ASP A 230 6.92 5.09 -2.06
C ASP A 230 7.77 5.94 -3.00
N ILE A 231 7.46 7.24 -3.05
CA ILE A 231 8.18 8.24 -3.83
C ILE A 231 8.78 9.35 -2.94
N GLY A 232 8.27 9.55 -1.71
CA GLY A 232 8.62 10.68 -0.84
C GLY A 232 7.76 10.77 0.41
#